data_AF-A0A961TZ68-F1
#
_entry.id   AF-A0A961TZ68-F1
#
_cell.length_a   1.000
_cell.length_b   1.000
_cell.length_c   1.000
_cell.angle_alpha   90.00
_cell.angle_beta   90.00
_cell.angle_gamma   90.00
#
_symmetry.space_group_name_H-M   'P 1'
#
loop_
_entity.id
_entity.type
_entity.pdbx_description
1 polymer ?
#
loop_
_entity_poly.entity_id
_entity_poly.type
_entity_poly.pdbx_seq_one_letter_code
_entity_poly.pdbx_strand_id
1 'polypeptide(L)'
;MQTRAILTKARELVTAGWTQSVNAVDENDEEVTTSDSTACKFCVYGAIFAASQRLGYAPYSQRAVDAFSQAMFGNVSGLIAGWNDAPERTQADVVAAFDKAIAEAGQ
;
A
#
# COMPACT_ATOMS: atom_id res chain seq x y z
N MET A 1 11.61 10.43 6.89
CA MET A 1 10.57 11.40 6.45
C MET A 1 9.80 10.92 5.23
N GLN A 2 10.47 10.57 4.12
CA GLN A 2 9.82 10.13 2.87
C GLN A 2 9.05 8.82 3.04
N THR A 3 9.65 7.82 3.70
CA THR A 3 9.00 6.53 4.00
C THR A 3 7.66 6.71 4.71
N ARG A 4 7.66 7.48 5.82
CA ARG A 4 6.44 7.79 6.57
C ARG A 4 5.41 8.51 5.71
N ALA A 5 5.82 9.50 4.92
CA ALA A 5 4.91 10.23 4.03
C ALA A 5 4.27 9.31 2.97
N ILE A 6 5.05 8.39 2.38
CA ILE A 6 4.55 7.39 1.43
C ILE A 6 3.52 6.47 2.12
N LEU A 7 3.85 5.94 3.30
CA LEU A 7 2.96 5.06 4.05
C LEU A 7 1.66 5.78 4.46
N THR A 8 1.73 7.03 4.90
CA THR A 8 0.55 7.86 5.18
C THR A 8 -0.30 8.05 3.94
N LYS A 9 0.30 8.39 2.80
CA LYS A 9 -0.47 8.57 1.57
C LYS A 9 -1.06 7.25 1.05
N ALA A 10 -0.33 6.15 1.15
CA ALA A 10 -0.81 4.82 0.78
C ALA A 10 -2.01 4.41 1.65
N ARG A 11 -1.97 4.69 2.96
CA ARG A 11 -3.08 4.50 3.88
C ARG A 11 -4.33 5.24 3.45
N GLU A 12 -4.20 6.51 3.03
CA GLU A 12 -5.32 7.29 2.47
C GLU A 12 -5.89 6.64 1.21
N LEU A 13 -5.03 6.19 0.28
CA LEU A 13 -5.47 5.54 -0.96
C LEU A 13 -6.25 4.25 -0.68
N VAL A 14 -5.73 3.39 0.19
CA VAL A 14 -6.44 2.16 0.59
C VAL A 14 -7.74 2.47 1.32
N THR A 15 -7.78 3.53 2.14
CA THR A 15 -9.03 3.96 2.81
C THR A 15 -10.08 4.40 1.78
N ALA A 16 -9.67 5.05 0.69
CA ALA A 16 -10.56 5.48 -0.38
C ALA A 16 -11.02 4.32 -1.27
N GLY A 17 -10.14 3.36 -1.54
CA GLY A 17 -10.43 2.19 -2.36
C GLY A 17 -9.39 1.10 -2.17
N TRP A 18 -9.84 -0.08 -1.79
CA TRP A 18 -9.01 -1.26 -1.60
C TRP A 18 -9.39 -2.35 -2.61
N THR A 19 -8.40 -3.10 -3.07
CA THR A 19 -8.60 -4.26 -3.94
C THR A 19 -7.66 -5.41 -3.58
N GLN A 20 -8.06 -6.61 -3.98
CA GLN A 20 -7.31 -7.86 -3.83
C GLN A 20 -6.91 -8.40 -5.20
N SER A 21 -5.87 -9.23 -5.22
CA SER A 21 -5.34 -9.95 -6.39
C SER A 21 -4.72 -9.10 -7.50
N VAL A 22 -4.95 -7.79 -7.51
CA VAL A 22 -4.41 -6.84 -8.50
C VAL A 22 -3.82 -5.60 -7.83
N ASN A 23 -2.91 -4.91 -8.51
CA ASN A 23 -2.23 -3.75 -7.94
C ASN A 23 -3.13 -2.51 -7.87
N ALA A 24 -3.89 -2.27 -8.92
CA ALA A 24 -4.83 -1.16 -8.99
C ALA A 24 -5.99 -1.50 -9.92
N VAL A 25 -7.17 -0.96 -9.60
CA VAL A 25 -8.33 -0.96 -10.50
C VAL A 25 -8.93 0.44 -10.59
N ASP A 26 -9.63 0.70 -11.69
CA ASP A 26 -10.42 1.90 -11.89
C ASP A 26 -11.83 1.82 -11.26
N GLU A 27 -12.69 2.78 -11.57
CA GLU A 27 -14.07 2.82 -11.04
C GLU A 27 -14.98 1.70 -11.57
N ASN A 28 -14.63 1.09 -12.71
CA ASN A 28 -15.35 0.00 -13.34
C ASN A 28 -14.80 -1.37 -12.92
N ASP A 29 -13.89 -1.41 -11.92
CA ASP A 29 -13.17 -2.61 -11.48
C ASP A 29 -12.28 -3.23 -12.57
N GLU A 30 -11.86 -2.43 -13.56
CA GLU A 30 -10.89 -2.86 -14.57
C GLU A 30 -9.45 -2.69 -14.07
N GLU A 31 -8.60 -3.70 -14.29
CA GLU A 31 -7.19 -3.64 -13.90
C GLU A 31 -6.44 -2.55 -14.67
N VAL A 32 -5.78 -1.68 -13.93
CA VAL A 32 -4.98 -0.57 -14.47
C VAL A 32 -3.61 -0.49 -13.78
N THR A 33 -2.71 0.30 -14.35
CA THR A 33 -1.42 0.56 -13.71
C THR A 33 -1.56 1.47 -12.49
N THR A 34 -0.66 1.36 -11.51
CA THR A 34 -0.66 2.23 -10.31
C THR A 34 -0.45 3.72 -10.61
N SER A 35 0.14 4.01 -11.77
CA SER A 35 0.35 5.35 -12.33
C SER A 35 -0.85 5.89 -13.12
N ASP A 36 -1.83 5.04 -13.42
CA ASP A 36 -2.98 5.47 -14.22
C ASP A 36 -3.76 6.56 -13.49
N SER A 37 -4.22 7.54 -14.25
CA SER A 37 -5.08 8.62 -13.75
C SER A 37 -6.46 8.13 -13.31
N THR A 38 -6.95 7.01 -13.85
CA THR A 38 -8.24 6.43 -13.49
C THR A 38 -8.17 5.50 -12.27
N ALA A 39 -6.96 5.09 -11.85
CA ALA A 39 -6.75 4.18 -10.75
C ALA A 39 -7.30 4.75 -9.42
N CYS A 40 -8.31 4.07 -8.86
CA CYS A 40 -9.03 4.53 -7.67
C CYS A 40 -9.05 3.52 -6.51
N LYS A 41 -8.84 2.22 -6.76
CA LYS A 41 -8.68 1.20 -5.71
C LYS A 41 -7.33 0.52 -5.83
N PHE A 42 -6.68 0.23 -4.70
CA PHE A 42 -5.31 -0.28 -4.66
C PHE A 42 -5.13 -1.40 -3.63
N CYS A 43 -4.30 -2.38 -3.95
CA CYS A 43 -3.77 -3.29 -2.92
C CYS A 43 -2.64 -2.60 -2.12
N VAL A 44 -2.07 -3.28 -1.13
CA VAL A 44 -0.94 -2.72 -0.33
C VAL A 44 0.23 -2.25 -1.20
N TYR A 45 0.73 -3.10 -2.09
CA TYR A 45 1.84 -2.73 -2.98
C TYR A 45 1.46 -1.58 -3.89
N GLY A 46 0.31 -1.70 -4.56
CA GLY A 46 -0.17 -0.68 -5.47
C GLY A 46 -0.34 0.68 -4.82
N ALA A 47 -0.84 0.71 -3.59
CA ALA A 47 -1.00 1.93 -2.81
C ALA A 47 0.35 2.58 -2.47
N ILE A 48 1.35 1.78 -2.07
CA ILE A 48 2.71 2.28 -1.78
C ILE A 48 3.36 2.84 -3.05
N PHE A 49 3.27 2.14 -4.18
CA PHE A 49 3.81 2.63 -5.45
C PHE A 49 3.09 3.89 -5.93
N ALA A 50 1.76 3.90 -5.97
CA ALA A 50 0.95 5.06 -6.35
C ALA A 50 1.24 6.26 -5.43
N ALA A 51 1.30 6.05 -4.12
CA ALA A 51 1.65 7.10 -3.16
C ALA A 51 3.05 7.67 -3.43
N SER A 52 4.05 6.80 -3.64
CA SER A 52 5.41 7.24 -3.92
C SER A 52 5.50 8.08 -5.20
N GLN A 53 4.76 7.73 -6.24
CA GLN A 53 4.74 8.47 -7.51
C GLN A 53 4.02 9.81 -7.34
N ARG A 54 2.83 9.81 -6.73
CA ARG A 54 2.03 11.02 -6.47
C ARG A 54 2.77 12.06 -5.61
N LEU A 55 3.67 11.62 -4.74
CA LEU A 55 4.50 12.48 -3.89
C LEU A 55 5.85 12.87 -4.52
N GLY A 56 6.20 12.34 -5.70
CA GLY A 56 7.52 12.56 -6.31
C GLY A 56 8.67 11.81 -5.61
N TYR A 57 8.36 10.73 -4.89
CA TYR A 57 9.27 9.91 -4.10
C TYR A 57 9.42 8.48 -4.65
N ALA A 58 9.22 8.26 -5.95
CA ALA A 58 9.32 6.93 -6.58
C ALA A 58 10.59 6.12 -6.20
N PRO A 59 11.79 6.72 -6.08
CA PRO A 59 13.00 6.00 -5.64
C PRO A 59 12.96 5.45 -4.20
N TYR A 60 12.00 5.89 -3.38
CA TYR A 60 11.83 5.48 -1.98
C TYR A 60 10.71 4.45 -1.79
N SER A 61 10.03 4.02 -2.87
CA SER A 61 8.95 3.04 -2.83
C SER A 61 9.36 1.73 -2.16
N GLN A 62 10.53 1.18 -2.52
CA GLN A 62 11.05 -0.04 -1.91
C GLN A 62 11.29 0.11 -0.40
N ARG A 63 11.82 1.26 0.05
CA ARG A 63 12.01 1.51 1.48
C ARG A 63 10.69 1.56 2.25
N ALA A 64 9.61 2.01 1.61
CA ALA A 64 8.27 1.99 2.19
C ALA A 64 7.68 0.58 2.23
N VAL A 65 7.90 -0.22 1.18
CA VAL A 65 7.58 -1.66 1.19
C VAL A 65 8.31 -2.36 2.34
N ASP A 66 9.62 -2.14 2.47
CA ASP A 66 10.44 -2.78 3.50
C ASP A 66 9.98 -2.38 4.91
N ALA A 67 9.67 -1.11 5.12
CA ALA A 67 9.14 -0.62 6.39
C ALA A 67 7.77 -1.24 6.74
N PHE A 68 6.87 -1.35 5.75
CA PHE A 68 5.59 -2.04 5.94
C PHE A 68 5.81 -3.52 6.28
N SER A 69 6.68 -4.20 5.52
CA SER A 69 7.00 -5.61 5.74
C SER A 69 7.63 -5.85 7.11
N GLN A 70 8.50 -4.95 7.56
CA GLN A 70 9.12 -5.02 8.87
C GLN A 70 8.06 -4.91 9.99
N ALA A 71 7.18 -3.91 9.90
CA ALA A 71 6.14 -3.70 10.91
C ALA A 71 5.16 -4.87 11.00
N MET A 72 4.82 -5.49 9.86
CA MET A 72 3.83 -6.56 9.83
C MET A 72 4.41 -7.96 10.08
N PHE A 73 5.62 -8.21 9.58
CA PHE A 73 6.15 -9.57 9.47
C PHE A 73 7.58 -9.73 10.01
N GLY A 74 8.19 -8.69 10.57
CA GLY A 74 9.55 -8.77 11.12
C GLY A 74 10.61 -9.15 10.08
N ASN A 75 10.55 -8.55 8.89
CA ASN A 75 11.42 -8.77 7.72
C ASN A 75 11.22 -10.10 6.97
N VAL A 76 10.09 -10.79 7.13
CA VAL A 76 9.75 -11.89 6.21
C VAL A 76 9.24 -11.32 4.89
N SER A 77 10.16 -11.18 3.94
CA SER A 77 9.90 -10.65 2.59
C SER A 77 8.92 -11.53 1.80
N GLY A 78 8.06 -10.92 0.99
CA GLY A 78 7.19 -11.61 0.03
C GLY A 78 5.78 -11.96 0.54
N LEU A 79 5.48 -11.73 1.83
CA LEU A 79 4.17 -12.07 2.40
C LEU A 79 3.07 -11.03 2.16
N ILE A 80 3.43 -9.80 1.76
CA ILE A 80 2.47 -8.68 1.65
C ILE A 80 1.30 -9.03 0.72
N ALA A 81 1.58 -9.53 -0.49
CA ALA A 81 0.53 -9.83 -1.46
C ALA A 81 -0.39 -10.96 -0.96
N GLY A 82 0.19 -12.08 -0.53
CA GLY A 82 -0.59 -13.20 0.01
C GLY A 82 -1.40 -12.84 1.26
N TRP A 83 -0.87 -11.97 2.12
CA TRP A 83 -1.59 -11.47 3.29
C TRP A 83 -2.73 -10.49 2.94
N ASN A 84 -2.54 -9.65 1.91
CA ASN A 84 -3.57 -8.76 1.37
C ASN A 84 -4.70 -9.56 0.71
N ASP A 85 -4.35 -10.61 -0.03
CA ASP A 85 -5.28 -11.38 -0.86
C ASP A 85 -5.96 -12.53 -0.12
N ALA A 86 -5.67 -12.70 1.18
CA ALA A 86 -6.33 -13.70 2.00
C ALA A 86 -7.86 -13.45 2.01
N PRO A 87 -8.70 -14.48 1.84
CA PRO A 87 -10.16 -14.32 1.71
C PRO A 87 -10.82 -13.71 2.96
N GLU A 88 -10.20 -13.87 4.12
CA GLU A 88 -10.63 -13.25 5.38
C GLU A 88 -10.15 -11.80 5.55
N ARG A 89 -9.26 -11.32 4.68
CA ARG A 89 -8.70 -9.96 4.79
C ARG A 89 -9.80 -8.94 4.52
N THR A 90 -9.81 -7.89 5.33
CA THR A 90 -10.68 -6.73 5.13
C THR A 90 -9.88 -5.48 4.87
N GLN A 91 -10.51 -4.49 4.23
CA GLN A 91 -9.95 -3.15 4.07
C GLN A 91 -9.52 -2.55 5.41
N ALA A 92 -10.33 -2.75 6.47
CA ALA A 92 -10.04 -2.24 7.79
C ALA A 92 -8.73 -2.80 8.38
N ASP A 93 -8.46 -4.09 8.16
CA ASP A 93 -7.19 -4.69 8.59
C ASP A 93 -5.99 -4.10 7.83
N VAL A 94 -6.16 -3.85 6.52
CA VAL A 94 -5.12 -3.25 5.70
C VAL A 94 -4.84 -1.82 6.16
N VAL A 95 -5.88 -1.04 6.45
CA VAL A 95 -5.73 0.29 7.03
C VAL A 95 -5.02 0.23 8.39
N ALA A 96 -5.40 -0.71 9.26
CA ALA A 96 -4.74 -0.89 10.57
C ALA A 96 -3.26 -1.28 10.44
N ALA A 97 -2.92 -2.10 9.43
CA ALA A 97 -1.54 -2.46 9.13
C ALA A 97 -0.70 -1.26 8.68
N PHE A 98 -1.28 -0.38 7.84
CA PHE A 98 -0.64 0.89 7.51
C PHE A 98 -0.47 1.79 8.73
N ASP A 99 -1.49 1.90 9.60
CA ASP A 99 -1.41 2.71 10.81
C ASP A 99 -0.26 2.23 11.72
N LYS A 100 -0.09 0.90 11.87
CA LYS A 100 1.06 0.29 12.55
C LYS A 100 2.40 0.67 11.90
N ALA A 101 2.53 0.48 10.59
CA ALA A 101 3.77 0.79 9.88
C ALA A 101 4.16 2.28 9.94
N ILE A 102 3.16 3.19 9.92
CA ILE A 102 3.37 4.63 10.07
C ILE A 102 3.91 4.98 11.45
N ALA A 103 3.39 4.34 12.51
CA ALA A 103 3.83 4.56 13.88
C ALA A 103 5.29 4.12 14.09
N GLU A 104 5.72 3.02 13.45
CA GLU A 104 7.08 2.49 13.54
C GLU A 104 8.08 3.24 12.64
N ALA A 105 7.66 3.73 11.47
CA ALA A 105 8.52 4.49 10.55
C ALA A 105 8.90 5.91 11.03
N GLY A 106 8.42 6.31 12.21
CA GLY A 106 8.69 7.60 12.85
C GLY A 106 9.69 7.56 14.01
N GLN A 107 10.26 6.39 14.32
CA GLN A 107 11.36 6.19 15.27
C GLN A 107 12.71 6.21 14.55
#